data_AF-A0A957V0Q4-F1
#
_entry.id   AF-A0A957V0Q4-F1
#
_cell.length_a   1.000
_cell.length_b   1.000
_cell.length_c   1.000
_cell.angle_alpha   90.00
_cell.angle_beta   90.00
_cell.angle_gamma   90.00
#
_symmetry.space_group_name_H-M   'P 1'
#
loop_
_entity.id
_entity.type
_entity.pdbx_description
1 polymer ?
#
loop_
_entity_poly.entity_id
_entity_poly.type
_entity_poly.pdbx_seq_one_letter_code
_entity_poly.pdbx_strand_id
1 'polypeptide(L)'
;ETYPDQSLYPVDSVPQLVRRINKALQRADQIAHMSGQHDHYWMAPIVADAESGFGGSLNSYELMRAMIEAGAAGVHFEDQLASAKKCGHMGGKVLVPMREFIQKLVAARLAADVMGVPTLLVARTDADSAQLITSDVDPMDEPFIASRDRTSEGFYYIKGGIEYAIARGLAYAPFADLIWCETSKPDVGEAREFAQGVHEKFPGKMLAYNCSPSFNWRRNLDEKTIATFQEQLGEMGYKFQFVTLAGFHSLNSSMFELARAYKSEGMAAYTRLQEKEFAMEKEFGFTAVKHQTFVGVGYFDEIQLTVSGGTAATTALSGSTEEAQFA
;
A
#
# COMPACT_ATOMS: atom_id res chain seq x y z
N GLU A 1 -2.23 2.59 -20.04
CA GLU A 1 -3.70 2.76 -19.92
C GLU A 1 -4.02 3.23 -18.49
N THR A 2 -5.24 3.71 -18.24
CA THR A 2 -5.70 4.16 -16.90
C THR A 2 -6.94 3.35 -16.54
N TYR A 3 -6.92 2.71 -15.37
CA TYR A 3 -8.01 1.85 -14.90
C TYR A 3 -8.62 2.35 -13.58
N PRO A 4 -9.92 2.11 -13.34
CA PRO A 4 -10.47 2.12 -11.99
C PRO A 4 -9.99 0.90 -11.19
N ASP A 5 -10.07 1.01 -9.86
CA ASP A 5 -9.69 -0.05 -8.92
C ASP A 5 -10.72 -1.21 -8.90
N GLN A 6 -10.60 -2.11 -9.88
CA GLN A 6 -11.50 -3.25 -10.11
C GLN A 6 -10.77 -4.50 -10.64
N SER A 7 -9.50 -4.72 -10.29
CA SER A 7 -8.71 -5.88 -10.75
C SER A 7 -8.61 -6.03 -12.27
N LEU A 8 -8.60 -4.91 -13.02
CA LEU A 8 -8.59 -4.93 -14.50
C LEU A 8 -7.19 -5.08 -15.09
N TYR A 9 -6.16 -4.70 -14.34
CA TYR A 9 -4.79 -4.71 -14.81
C TYR A 9 -4.16 -6.11 -14.77
N PRO A 10 -3.07 -6.37 -15.52
CA PRO A 10 -2.38 -7.65 -15.48
C PRO A 10 -1.83 -7.98 -14.08
N VAL A 11 -2.04 -9.22 -13.61
CA VAL A 11 -1.71 -9.68 -12.24
C VAL A 11 -0.26 -9.42 -11.80
N ASP A 12 0.68 -9.30 -12.74
CA ASP A 12 2.10 -9.06 -12.46
C ASP A 12 2.45 -7.57 -12.26
N SER A 13 1.50 -6.65 -12.40
CA SER A 13 1.72 -5.20 -12.30
C SER A 13 2.26 -4.77 -10.92
N VAL A 14 1.67 -5.27 -9.84
CA VAL A 14 2.12 -4.93 -8.48
C VAL A 14 3.47 -5.58 -8.14
N PRO A 15 3.72 -6.88 -8.43
CA PRO A 15 5.08 -7.45 -8.31
C PRO A 15 6.16 -6.64 -9.06
N GLN A 16 5.87 -6.17 -10.27
CA GLN A 16 6.80 -5.30 -11.01
C GLN A 16 7.04 -3.96 -10.29
N LEU A 17 6.01 -3.36 -9.70
CA LEU A 17 6.13 -2.13 -8.92
C LEU A 17 6.96 -2.35 -7.63
N VAL A 18 6.72 -3.42 -6.89
CA VAL A 18 7.51 -3.80 -5.71
C VAL A 18 8.99 -3.92 -6.08
N ARG A 19 9.30 -4.64 -7.18
CA ARG A 19 10.67 -4.77 -7.69
C ARG A 19 11.27 -3.41 -8.05
N ARG A 20 10.48 -2.51 -8.65
CA ARG A 20 10.93 -1.16 -9.01
C ARG A 20 11.26 -0.32 -7.77
N ILE A 21 10.44 -0.37 -6.72
CA ILE A 21 10.69 0.34 -5.45
C ILE A 21 11.97 -0.20 -4.81
N ASN A 22 12.11 -1.52 -4.68
CA ASN A 22 13.32 -2.14 -4.14
C ASN A 22 14.59 -1.75 -4.91
N LYS A 23 14.54 -1.69 -6.25
CA LYS A 23 15.68 -1.22 -7.07
C LYS A 23 16.02 0.26 -6.84
N ALA A 24 15.02 1.11 -6.62
CA ALA A 24 15.25 2.52 -6.30
C ALA A 24 15.91 2.67 -4.92
N LEU A 25 15.42 1.96 -3.90
CA LEU A 25 16.00 1.95 -2.56
C LEU A 25 17.43 1.37 -2.58
N GLN A 26 17.66 0.30 -3.34
CA GLN A 26 19.00 -0.27 -3.51
C GLN A 26 19.97 0.71 -4.18
N ARG A 27 19.52 1.51 -5.17
CA ARG A 27 20.35 2.55 -5.77
C ARG A 27 20.70 3.64 -4.74
N ALA A 28 19.74 4.06 -3.93
CA ALA A 28 19.99 5.03 -2.87
C ALA A 28 21.01 4.50 -1.84
N ASP A 29 20.87 3.23 -1.44
CA ASP A 29 21.82 2.54 -0.55
C ASP A 29 23.24 2.47 -1.14
N GLN A 30 23.36 2.14 -2.43
CA GLN A 30 24.64 2.10 -3.15
C GLN A 30 25.33 3.47 -3.19
N ILE A 31 24.56 4.54 -3.44
CA ILE A 31 25.08 5.92 -3.45
C ILE A 31 25.56 6.33 -2.04
N ALA A 32 24.77 6.02 -1.01
CA ALA A 32 25.11 6.30 0.38
C ALA A 32 26.39 5.57 0.82
N HIS A 33 26.47 4.26 0.56
CA HIS A 33 27.65 3.44 0.88
C HIS A 33 28.92 3.93 0.19
N MET A 34 28.83 4.27 -1.10
CA MET A 34 29.96 4.84 -1.83
C MET A 34 30.45 6.15 -1.18
N SER A 35 29.52 6.94 -0.64
CA SER A 35 29.81 8.21 0.03
C SER A 35 30.21 8.04 1.51
N GLY A 36 30.43 6.81 1.98
CA GLY A 36 30.79 6.50 3.37
C GLY A 36 29.64 6.67 4.38
N GLN A 37 28.40 6.75 3.92
CA GLN A 37 27.22 6.88 4.78
C GLN A 37 26.59 5.51 5.01
N HIS A 38 26.66 5.01 6.24
CA HIS A 38 26.23 3.66 6.61
C HIS A 38 25.10 3.63 7.66
N ASP A 39 24.70 4.78 8.19
CA ASP A 39 23.79 4.86 9.33
C ASP A 39 22.31 4.79 8.94
N HIS A 40 21.99 4.98 7.65
CA HIS A 40 20.61 5.00 7.16
C HIS A 40 20.18 3.64 6.58
N TYR A 41 19.08 3.10 7.09
CA TYR A 41 18.48 1.87 6.56
C TYR A 41 17.54 2.20 5.38
N TRP A 42 18.04 2.03 4.15
CA TRP A 42 17.29 2.33 2.93
C TRP A 42 16.22 1.28 2.57
N MET A 43 16.44 0.03 2.92
CA MET A 43 15.60 -1.10 2.47
C MET A 43 14.32 -1.24 3.32
N ALA A 44 13.56 -0.15 3.44
CA ALA A 44 12.30 -0.11 4.16
C ALA A 44 11.35 -1.22 3.69
N PRO A 45 10.65 -1.92 4.62
CA PRO A 45 9.79 -3.04 4.27
C PRO A 45 8.58 -2.56 3.45
N ILE A 46 8.31 -3.27 2.34
CA ILE A 46 7.16 -2.98 1.47
C ILE A 46 6.00 -3.91 1.86
N VAL A 47 4.85 -3.34 2.21
CA VAL A 47 3.57 -4.07 2.30
C VAL A 47 2.80 -3.84 1.00
N ALA A 48 2.52 -4.90 0.26
CA ALA A 48 1.95 -4.84 -1.09
C ALA A 48 0.50 -5.34 -1.17
N ASP A 49 -0.23 -4.82 -2.13
CA ASP A 49 -1.64 -5.14 -2.42
C ASP A 49 -1.73 -6.33 -3.39
N ALA A 50 -2.31 -7.45 -2.95
CA ALA A 50 -2.64 -8.59 -3.80
C ALA A 50 -4.13 -8.66 -4.16
N GLU A 51 -4.88 -7.62 -3.85
CA GLU A 51 -6.31 -7.46 -4.03
C GLU A 51 -7.07 -8.70 -3.51
N SER A 52 -7.95 -9.26 -4.32
CA SER A 52 -8.70 -10.49 -4.06
C SER A 52 -7.98 -11.75 -4.57
N GLY A 53 -6.70 -11.62 -4.93
CA GLY A 53 -5.85 -12.70 -5.43
C GLY A 53 -6.01 -13.02 -6.92
N PHE A 54 -6.67 -12.15 -7.71
CA PHE A 54 -6.86 -12.29 -9.17
C PHE A 54 -7.49 -13.62 -9.63
N GLY A 55 -8.26 -14.27 -8.75
CA GLY A 55 -8.91 -15.54 -9.04
C GLY A 55 -9.09 -16.39 -7.79
N GLY A 56 -8.79 -17.69 -7.91
CA GLY A 56 -8.89 -18.66 -6.83
C GLY A 56 -7.57 -18.84 -6.06
N SER A 57 -7.48 -19.91 -5.26
CA SER A 57 -6.32 -20.21 -4.41
C SER A 57 -5.00 -20.34 -5.19
N LEU A 58 -5.01 -20.94 -6.39
CA LEU A 58 -3.80 -21.07 -7.21
C LEU A 58 -3.29 -19.71 -7.72
N ASN A 59 -4.20 -18.79 -8.06
CA ASN A 59 -3.82 -17.43 -8.42
C ASN A 59 -3.23 -16.69 -7.22
N SER A 60 -3.82 -16.86 -6.03
CA SER A 60 -3.28 -16.28 -4.79
C SER A 60 -1.90 -16.83 -4.43
N TYR A 61 -1.65 -18.12 -4.63
CA TYR A 61 -0.33 -18.73 -4.45
C TYR A 61 0.72 -18.13 -5.39
N GLU A 62 0.44 -18.08 -6.70
CA GLU A 62 1.37 -17.54 -7.69
C GLU A 62 1.64 -16.05 -7.47
N LEU A 63 0.62 -15.27 -7.13
CA LEU A 63 0.77 -13.84 -6.84
C LEU A 63 1.62 -13.63 -5.58
N MET A 64 1.37 -14.38 -4.51
CA MET A 64 2.21 -14.30 -3.30
C MET A 64 3.67 -14.66 -3.62
N ARG A 65 3.93 -15.71 -4.40
CA ARG A 65 5.29 -16.05 -4.84
C ARG A 65 5.93 -14.90 -5.63
N ALA A 66 5.20 -14.30 -6.58
CA ALA A 66 5.70 -13.18 -7.35
C ALA A 66 6.00 -11.93 -6.49
N MET A 67 5.18 -11.65 -5.48
CA MET A 67 5.45 -10.58 -4.50
C MET A 67 6.72 -10.85 -3.69
N ILE A 68 6.91 -12.09 -3.23
CA ILE A 68 8.10 -12.53 -2.51
C ILE A 68 9.36 -12.37 -3.37
N GLU A 69 9.33 -12.87 -4.62
CA GLU A 69 10.44 -12.75 -5.57
C GLU A 69 10.77 -11.28 -5.89
N ALA A 70 9.78 -10.39 -5.83
CA ALA A 70 9.97 -8.96 -6.00
C ALA A 70 10.54 -8.26 -4.75
N GLY A 71 10.52 -8.93 -3.58
CA GLY A 71 11.02 -8.44 -2.30
C GLY A 71 9.98 -7.72 -1.45
N ALA A 72 8.71 -8.11 -1.50
CA ALA A 72 7.70 -7.63 -0.56
C ALA A 72 7.95 -8.22 0.84
N ALA A 73 7.84 -7.39 1.88
CA ALA A 73 7.95 -7.81 3.28
C ALA A 73 6.61 -8.30 3.84
N GLY A 74 5.51 -7.73 3.34
CA GLY A 74 4.16 -8.18 3.65
C GLY A 74 3.23 -8.06 2.45
N VAL A 75 2.16 -8.84 2.44
CA VAL A 75 1.16 -8.84 1.37
C VAL A 75 -0.23 -8.90 2.00
N HIS A 76 -1.16 -8.08 1.50
CA HIS A 76 -2.55 -8.15 1.93
C HIS A 76 -3.44 -8.75 0.84
N PHE A 77 -4.39 -9.57 1.27
CA PHE A 77 -5.47 -10.11 0.45
C PHE A 77 -6.82 -9.69 1.03
N GLU A 78 -7.86 -9.59 0.21
CA GLU A 78 -9.21 -9.23 0.63
C GLU A 78 -10.28 -10.27 0.23
N ASP A 79 -11.36 -10.35 1.02
CA ASP A 79 -12.42 -11.35 0.89
C ASP A 79 -13.50 -11.00 -0.16
N GLN A 80 -13.14 -10.23 -1.18
CA GLN A 80 -14.01 -9.94 -2.32
C GLN A 80 -13.90 -11.00 -3.42
N LEU A 81 -14.95 -11.11 -4.25
CA LEU A 81 -14.95 -11.87 -5.48
C LEU A 81 -14.06 -11.17 -6.53
N ALA A 82 -13.04 -11.87 -7.03
CA ALA A 82 -12.04 -11.26 -7.92
C ALA A 82 -12.61 -10.70 -9.23
N SER A 83 -13.55 -11.40 -9.85
CA SER A 83 -14.20 -10.91 -11.08
C SER A 83 -15.10 -9.68 -10.88
N ALA A 84 -15.38 -9.32 -9.62
CA ALA A 84 -16.23 -8.20 -9.25
C ALA A 84 -15.55 -7.25 -8.24
N LYS A 85 -14.23 -7.34 -8.07
CA LYS A 85 -13.47 -6.53 -7.10
C LYS A 85 -13.76 -5.05 -7.26
N LYS A 86 -13.78 -4.33 -6.13
CA LYS A 86 -13.89 -2.87 -6.08
C LYS A 86 -12.90 -2.31 -5.08
N CYS A 87 -12.62 -1.02 -5.20
CA CYS A 87 -12.10 -0.24 -4.08
C CYS A 87 -13.03 -0.40 -2.87
N GLY A 88 -12.46 -0.51 -1.68
CA GLY A 88 -13.20 -0.66 -0.43
C GLY A 88 -14.24 0.43 -0.14
N HIS A 89 -14.07 1.60 -0.75
CA HIS A 89 -14.91 2.78 -0.60
C HIS A 89 -15.91 2.96 -1.75
N MET A 90 -16.04 1.96 -2.63
CA MET A 90 -17.03 1.93 -3.71
C MET A 90 -18.19 0.98 -3.34
N GLY A 91 -19.38 1.27 -3.88
CA GLY A 91 -20.51 0.34 -3.79
C GLY A 91 -20.35 -0.89 -4.69
N GLY A 92 -21.24 -1.86 -4.52
CA GLY A 92 -21.28 -3.06 -5.38
C GLY A 92 -20.19 -4.10 -5.06
N LYS A 93 -19.62 -4.08 -3.86
CA LYS A 93 -18.71 -5.13 -3.37
C LYS A 93 -19.47 -6.43 -3.18
N VAL A 94 -18.87 -7.53 -3.65
CA VAL A 94 -19.38 -8.88 -3.51
C VAL A 94 -18.36 -9.69 -2.72
N LEU A 95 -18.74 -10.19 -1.56
CA LEU A 95 -17.89 -11.04 -0.73
C LEU A 95 -17.86 -12.48 -1.25
N VAL A 96 -16.78 -13.19 -0.99
CA VAL A 96 -16.74 -14.65 -1.04
C VAL A 96 -17.05 -15.25 0.34
N PRO A 97 -17.46 -16.53 0.43
CA PRO A 97 -17.66 -17.19 1.70
C PRO A 97 -16.36 -17.22 2.52
N MET A 98 -16.46 -17.17 3.85
CA MET A 98 -15.28 -17.15 4.73
C MET A 98 -14.30 -18.30 4.42
N ARG A 99 -14.83 -19.52 4.22
CA ARG A 99 -14.02 -20.68 3.82
C ARG A 99 -13.20 -20.48 2.53
N GLU A 100 -13.72 -19.75 1.55
CA GLU A 100 -12.99 -19.50 0.30
C GLU A 100 -11.83 -18.55 0.55
N PHE A 101 -12.08 -17.48 1.31
CA PHE A 101 -11.01 -16.54 1.64
C PHE A 101 -9.93 -17.17 2.53
N ILE A 102 -10.31 -18.01 3.50
CA ILE A 102 -9.37 -18.81 4.29
C ILE A 102 -8.48 -19.67 3.37
N GLN A 103 -9.03 -20.30 2.33
CA GLN A 103 -8.22 -21.06 1.37
C GLN A 103 -7.21 -20.18 0.61
N LYS A 104 -7.57 -18.94 0.28
CA LYS A 104 -6.63 -17.97 -0.33
C LYS A 104 -5.52 -17.57 0.65
N LEU A 105 -5.86 -17.33 1.93
CA LEU A 105 -4.86 -17.05 2.97
C LEU A 105 -3.91 -18.24 3.19
N VAL A 106 -4.42 -19.47 3.24
CA VAL A 106 -3.61 -20.69 3.34
C VAL A 106 -2.71 -20.86 2.12
N ALA A 107 -3.22 -20.58 0.91
CA ALA A 107 -2.42 -20.63 -0.31
C ALA A 107 -1.28 -19.58 -0.30
N ALA A 108 -1.56 -18.36 0.16
CA ALA A 108 -0.52 -17.33 0.34
C ALA A 108 0.52 -17.75 1.38
N ARG A 109 0.10 -18.29 2.54
CA ARG A 109 1.05 -18.81 3.53
C ARG A 109 1.90 -19.95 2.97
N LEU A 110 1.30 -20.89 2.24
CA LEU A 110 2.01 -21.98 1.59
C LEU A 110 3.07 -21.47 0.60
N ALA A 111 2.79 -20.41 -0.15
CA ALA A 111 3.77 -19.79 -1.03
C ALA A 111 4.97 -19.23 -0.24
N ALA A 112 4.73 -18.56 0.88
CA ALA A 112 5.79 -18.07 1.77
C ALA A 112 6.62 -19.22 2.37
N ASP A 113 5.96 -20.27 2.84
CA ASP A 113 6.61 -21.45 3.42
C ASP A 113 7.49 -22.18 2.38
N VAL A 114 6.99 -22.37 1.15
CA VAL A 114 7.75 -22.99 0.04
C VAL A 114 8.95 -22.12 -0.36
N MET A 115 8.79 -20.80 -0.35
CA MET A 115 9.88 -19.86 -0.64
C MET A 115 10.86 -19.69 0.54
N GLY A 116 10.55 -20.26 1.71
CA GLY A 116 11.42 -20.26 2.89
C GLY A 116 11.59 -18.87 3.52
N VAL A 117 10.61 -17.98 3.41
CA VAL A 117 10.68 -16.62 3.94
C VAL A 117 9.49 -16.27 4.84
N PRO A 118 9.68 -15.50 5.93
CA PRO A 118 8.63 -15.17 6.87
C PRO A 118 7.82 -13.94 6.43
N THR A 119 7.32 -13.92 5.19
CA THR A 119 6.53 -12.80 4.67
C THR A 119 5.26 -12.61 5.49
N LEU A 120 4.97 -11.37 5.88
CA LEU A 120 3.77 -11.04 6.65
C LEU A 120 2.52 -11.14 5.78
N LEU A 121 1.47 -11.75 6.32
CA LEU A 121 0.18 -11.88 5.65
C LEU A 121 -0.87 -11.03 6.38
N VAL A 122 -1.51 -10.13 5.65
CA VAL A 122 -2.60 -9.29 6.14
C VAL A 122 -3.92 -9.78 5.54
N ALA A 123 -4.87 -10.17 6.38
CA ALA A 123 -6.22 -10.52 5.94
C ALA A 123 -7.14 -9.31 6.06
N ARG A 124 -7.62 -8.83 4.92
CA ARG A 124 -8.60 -7.74 4.83
C ARG A 124 -10.01 -8.30 4.67
N THR A 125 -10.95 -7.72 5.40
CA THR A 125 -12.40 -7.90 5.16
C THR A 125 -13.03 -6.61 4.65
N ASP A 126 -13.92 -6.76 3.67
CA ASP A 126 -14.73 -5.67 3.11
C ASP A 126 -16.19 -5.68 3.61
N ALA A 127 -16.48 -6.51 4.61
CA ALA A 127 -17.83 -6.80 5.09
C ALA A 127 -18.54 -5.64 5.80
N ASP A 128 -17.82 -4.59 6.22
CA ASP A 128 -18.45 -3.41 6.81
C ASP A 128 -19.50 -2.79 5.87
N SER A 129 -19.16 -2.62 4.60
CA SER A 129 -20.03 -1.94 3.63
C SER A 129 -20.43 -2.79 2.43
N ALA A 130 -19.94 -4.04 2.32
CA ALA A 130 -20.43 -4.96 1.31
C ALA A 130 -21.89 -5.35 1.56
N GLN A 131 -22.65 -5.46 0.47
CA GLN A 131 -24.09 -5.77 0.51
C GLN A 131 -24.42 -7.10 -0.17
N LEU A 132 -23.42 -7.74 -0.79
CA LEU A 132 -23.59 -8.97 -1.56
C LEU A 132 -22.55 -10.02 -1.15
N ILE A 133 -22.93 -11.30 -1.24
CA ILE A 133 -22.05 -12.46 -1.11
C ILE A 133 -22.37 -13.47 -2.22
N THR A 134 -21.36 -14.21 -2.70
CA THR A 134 -21.55 -15.18 -3.79
C THR A 134 -22.41 -16.38 -3.41
N SER A 135 -22.36 -16.83 -2.15
CA SER A 135 -23.05 -18.03 -1.69
C SER A 135 -23.27 -18.02 -0.18
N ASP A 136 -24.36 -18.64 0.27
CA ASP A 136 -24.71 -18.90 1.67
C ASP A 136 -24.22 -20.29 2.16
N VAL A 137 -23.28 -20.91 1.45
CA VAL A 137 -22.81 -22.28 1.72
C VAL A 137 -22.01 -22.42 3.03
N ASP A 138 -21.45 -21.33 3.54
CA ASP A 138 -20.66 -21.33 4.77
C ASP A 138 -21.55 -21.00 5.98
N PRO A 139 -21.69 -21.91 6.96
CA PRO A 139 -22.50 -21.66 8.16
C PRO A 139 -22.06 -20.44 8.96
N MET A 140 -20.79 -20.00 8.84
CA MET A 140 -20.31 -18.78 9.51
C MET A 140 -20.90 -17.51 8.90
N ASP A 141 -21.30 -17.56 7.63
CA ASP A 141 -21.91 -16.44 6.90
C ASP A 141 -23.44 -16.41 7.05
N GLU A 142 -24.07 -17.55 7.36
CA GLU A 142 -25.53 -17.69 7.46
C GLU A 142 -26.22 -16.63 8.33
N PRO A 143 -25.72 -16.26 9.54
CA PRO A 143 -26.35 -15.24 10.38
C PRO A 143 -26.47 -13.85 9.73
N PHE A 144 -25.64 -13.58 8.72
CA PHE A 144 -25.52 -12.28 8.06
C PHE A 144 -26.24 -12.22 6.71
N ILE A 145 -26.78 -13.35 6.23
CA ILE A 145 -27.64 -13.41 5.04
C ILE A 145 -28.92 -12.63 5.33
N ALA A 146 -29.12 -11.53 4.62
CA ALA A 146 -30.25 -10.62 4.82
C ALA A 146 -31.52 -11.12 4.11
N SER A 147 -31.37 -11.82 2.99
CA SER A 147 -32.48 -12.37 2.21
C SER A 147 -32.11 -13.68 1.54
N ARG A 148 -33.10 -14.57 1.37
CA ARG A 148 -32.99 -15.76 0.50
C ARG A 148 -33.30 -15.44 -0.96
N ASP A 149 -33.84 -14.23 -1.24
CA ASP A 149 -33.90 -13.70 -2.60
C ASP A 149 -32.48 -13.41 -3.11
N ARG A 150 -32.28 -13.57 -4.42
CA ARG A 150 -31.00 -13.38 -5.08
C ARG A 150 -31.07 -12.27 -6.12
N THR A 151 -29.93 -11.65 -6.40
CA THR A 151 -29.79 -10.73 -7.54
C THR A 151 -29.97 -11.47 -8.87
N SER A 152 -30.06 -10.74 -9.98
CA SER A 152 -30.10 -11.33 -11.33
C SER A 152 -28.88 -12.21 -11.65
N GLU A 153 -27.73 -11.89 -11.09
CA GLU A 153 -26.46 -12.61 -11.20
C GLU A 153 -26.40 -13.82 -10.27
N GLY A 154 -27.35 -13.94 -9.33
CA GLY A 154 -27.43 -15.04 -8.36
C GLY A 154 -26.73 -14.78 -7.04
N PHE A 155 -26.31 -13.55 -6.74
CA PHE A 155 -25.70 -13.21 -5.44
C PHE A 155 -26.76 -13.09 -4.34
N TYR A 156 -26.36 -13.39 -3.10
CA TYR A 156 -27.19 -13.22 -1.91
C TYR A 156 -27.00 -11.83 -1.32
N TYR A 157 -28.07 -11.26 -0.76
CA TYR A 157 -27.99 -10.02 0.01
C TYR A 157 -27.48 -10.29 1.43
N ILE A 158 -26.57 -9.45 1.92
CA ILE A 158 -26.04 -9.48 3.30
C ILE A 158 -26.33 -8.16 4.01
N LYS A 159 -26.37 -8.22 5.35
CA LYS A 159 -26.57 -7.02 6.18
C LYS A 159 -25.35 -6.09 6.20
N GLY A 160 -24.14 -6.64 6.01
CA GLY A 160 -22.89 -5.92 6.21
C GLY A 160 -22.68 -5.49 7.67
N GLY A 161 -21.83 -4.50 7.87
CA GLY A 161 -21.59 -3.82 9.14
C GLY A 161 -20.47 -4.41 10.00
N ILE A 162 -20.14 -3.68 11.07
CA ILE A 162 -19.02 -3.96 11.96
C ILE A 162 -19.10 -5.34 12.62
N GLU A 163 -20.29 -5.80 13.01
CA GLU A 163 -20.49 -7.14 13.59
C GLU A 163 -20.05 -8.24 12.62
N TYR A 164 -20.36 -8.08 11.33
CA TYR A 164 -19.96 -9.04 10.31
C TYR A 164 -18.47 -8.99 10.03
N ALA A 165 -17.91 -7.78 9.99
CA ALA A 165 -16.47 -7.58 9.87
C ALA A 165 -15.71 -8.23 11.04
N ILE A 166 -16.19 -8.09 12.28
CA ILE A 166 -15.60 -8.75 13.46
C ILE A 166 -15.67 -10.27 13.30
N ALA A 167 -16.82 -10.83 12.94
CA ALA A 167 -16.97 -12.28 12.75
C ALA A 167 -15.98 -12.82 11.70
N ARG A 168 -15.81 -12.11 10.58
CA ARG A 168 -14.82 -12.44 9.54
C ARG A 168 -13.39 -12.28 10.04
N GLY A 169 -13.07 -11.19 10.71
CA GLY A 169 -11.76 -10.96 11.32
C GLY A 169 -11.35 -12.07 12.29
N LEU A 170 -12.30 -12.55 13.11
CA LEU A 170 -12.11 -13.69 14.00
C LEU A 170 -11.85 -14.99 13.25
N ALA A 171 -12.57 -15.26 12.16
CA ALA A 171 -12.35 -16.44 11.33
C ALA A 171 -10.98 -16.42 10.63
N TYR A 172 -10.47 -15.24 10.28
CA TYR A 172 -9.21 -15.09 9.55
C TYR A 172 -7.98 -14.99 10.46
N ALA A 173 -8.17 -14.59 11.73
CA ALA A 173 -7.10 -14.41 12.71
C ALA A 173 -6.11 -15.57 12.84
N PRO A 174 -6.49 -16.86 12.78
CA PRO A 174 -5.52 -17.96 12.83
C PRO A 174 -4.61 -18.07 11.59
N PHE A 175 -5.00 -17.47 10.48
CA PHE A 175 -4.35 -17.63 9.17
C PHE A 175 -3.57 -16.39 8.73
N ALA A 176 -3.63 -15.29 9.48
CA ALA A 176 -2.98 -14.03 9.15
C ALA A 176 -2.24 -13.42 10.36
N ASP A 177 -1.17 -12.69 10.04
CA ASP A 177 -0.34 -11.97 11.01
C ASP A 177 -1.04 -10.69 11.46
N LEU A 178 -1.69 -9.99 10.52
CA LEU A 178 -2.50 -8.81 10.77
C LEU A 178 -3.91 -8.96 10.20
N ILE A 179 -4.89 -8.32 10.85
CA ILE A 179 -6.27 -8.20 10.36
C ILE A 179 -6.60 -6.75 10.03
N TRP A 180 -7.28 -6.52 8.91
CA TRP A 180 -7.74 -5.22 8.47
C TRP A 180 -9.24 -5.26 8.15
N CYS A 181 -10.02 -4.38 8.76
CA CYS A 181 -11.38 -4.08 8.33
C CYS A 181 -11.37 -2.78 7.52
N GLU A 182 -11.84 -2.81 6.27
CA GLU A 182 -12.09 -1.58 5.54
C GLU A 182 -13.38 -0.91 6.04
N THR A 183 -13.32 0.37 6.40
CA THR A 183 -14.44 1.11 6.98
C THR A 183 -15.01 2.15 6.03
N SER A 184 -16.25 2.57 6.30
CA SER A 184 -16.93 3.59 5.49
C SER A 184 -16.56 5.04 5.88
N LYS A 185 -16.00 5.24 7.07
CA LYS A 185 -15.61 6.55 7.63
C LYS A 185 -14.35 6.42 8.51
N PRO A 186 -13.62 7.53 8.74
CA PRO A 186 -12.55 7.55 9.74
C PRO A 186 -13.17 7.71 11.13
N ASP A 187 -13.66 6.62 11.71
CA ASP A 187 -14.35 6.61 13.01
C ASP A 187 -13.53 5.85 14.07
N VAL A 188 -13.11 6.56 15.11
CA VAL A 188 -12.31 6.00 16.21
C VAL A 188 -13.13 5.03 17.08
N GLY A 189 -14.45 5.25 17.20
CA GLY A 189 -15.36 4.39 17.94
C GLY A 189 -15.53 3.04 17.26
N GLU A 190 -15.80 3.05 15.96
CA GLU A 190 -15.92 1.82 15.14
C GLU A 190 -14.60 1.04 15.10
N ALA A 191 -13.46 1.75 14.97
CA ALA A 191 -12.14 1.12 15.07
C ALA A 191 -11.91 0.45 16.43
N ARG A 192 -12.36 1.09 17.53
CA ARG A 192 -12.26 0.52 18.87
C ARG A 192 -13.12 -0.73 19.03
N GLU A 193 -14.35 -0.70 18.51
CA GLU A 193 -15.27 -1.83 18.54
C GLU A 193 -14.69 -3.04 17.80
N PHE A 194 -14.15 -2.82 16.59
CA PHE A 194 -13.48 -3.87 15.85
C PHE A 194 -12.28 -4.46 16.60
N ALA A 195 -11.40 -3.59 17.11
CA ALA A 195 -10.21 -4.02 17.83
C ALA A 195 -10.56 -4.85 19.07
N GLN A 196 -11.54 -4.39 19.86
CA GLN A 196 -12.04 -5.12 21.04
C GLN A 196 -12.62 -6.48 20.64
N GLY A 197 -13.50 -6.53 19.63
CA GLY A 197 -14.11 -7.77 19.17
C GLY A 197 -13.09 -8.82 18.72
N VAL A 198 -12.01 -8.39 18.03
CA VAL A 198 -10.92 -9.30 17.65
C VAL A 198 -10.08 -9.71 18.87
N HIS A 199 -9.70 -8.75 19.73
CA HIS A 199 -8.80 -9.01 20.87
C HIS A 199 -9.45 -9.81 22.00
N GLU A 200 -10.78 -9.83 22.11
CA GLU A 200 -11.50 -10.71 23.04
C GLU A 200 -11.19 -12.19 22.82
N LYS A 201 -10.96 -12.59 21.56
CA LYS A 201 -10.62 -13.98 21.19
C LYS A 201 -9.15 -14.15 20.87
N PHE A 202 -8.50 -13.13 20.32
CA PHE A 202 -7.09 -13.14 19.96
C PHE A 202 -6.36 -11.94 20.59
N PRO A 203 -6.10 -11.98 21.92
CA PRO A 203 -5.40 -10.90 22.60
C PRO A 203 -4.06 -10.59 21.93
N GLY A 204 -3.82 -9.31 21.63
CA GLY A 204 -2.57 -8.85 21.00
C GLY A 204 -2.45 -9.12 19.50
N LYS A 205 -3.49 -9.65 18.83
CA LYS A 205 -3.50 -9.77 17.36
C LYS A 205 -3.27 -8.39 16.73
N MET A 206 -2.24 -8.27 15.89
CA MET A 206 -1.94 -7.01 15.24
C MET A 206 -3.03 -6.65 14.24
N LEU A 207 -3.37 -5.36 14.17
CA LEU A 207 -4.37 -4.85 13.26
C LEU A 207 -3.72 -3.88 12.27
N ALA A 208 -4.36 -3.69 11.12
CA ALA A 208 -3.99 -2.69 10.14
C ALA A 208 -5.17 -1.75 9.84
N TYR A 209 -4.85 -0.47 9.58
CA TYR A 209 -5.86 0.57 9.34
C TYR A 209 -5.50 1.41 8.10
N ASN A 210 -6.47 1.55 7.20
CA ASN A 210 -6.38 2.43 6.05
C ASN A 210 -6.85 3.84 6.42
N CYS A 211 -5.92 4.77 6.54
CA CYS A 211 -6.19 6.20 6.64
C CYS A 211 -6.56 6.76 5.25
N SER A 212 -7.72 6.34 4.75
CA SER A 212 -8.10 6.49 3.35
C SER A 212 -8.29 7.94 2.88
N PRO A 213 -7.69 8.35 1.75
CA PRO A 213 -8.04 9.61 1.08
C PRO A 213 -9.44 9.65 0.48
N SER A 214 -10.12 8.50 0.38
CA SER A 214 -11.54 8.45 0.01
C SER A 214 -12.45 9.06 1.09
N PHE A 215 -11.95 9.23 2.30
CA PHE A 215 -12.63 9.99 3.35
C PHE A 215 -12.49 11.49 3.12
N ASN A 216 -13.59 12.22 3.32
CA ASN A 216 -13.49 13.66 3.57
C ASN A 216 -13.18 13.87 5.06
N TRP A 217 -11.89 13.95 5.41
CA TRP A 217 -11.40 14.02 6.79
C TRP A 217 -12.03 15.15 7.60
N ARG A 218 -11.97 16.40 7.10
CA ARG A 218 -12.51 17.58 7.79
C ARG A 218 -14.03 17.62 7.91
N ARG A 219 -14.74 16.87 7.05
CA ARG A 219 -16.19 16.70 7.18
C ARG A 219 -16.56 15.75 8.31
N ASN A 220 -15.71 14.76 8.60
CA ASN A 220 -16.00 13.74 9.59
C ASN A 220 -15.41 14.05 10.96
N LEU A 221 -14.23 14.70 11.00
CA LEU A 221 -13.45 14.87 12.22
C LEU A 221 -12.97 16.33 12.38
N ASP A 222 -12.86 16.76 13.65
CA ASP A 222 -12.22 18.03 14.02
C ASP A 222 -10.67 17.93 13.95
N GLU A 223 -9.99 19.08 14.03
CA GLU A 223 -8.53 19.17 13.93
C GLU A 223 -7.78 18.36 14.98
N LYS A 224 -8.27 18.39 16.22
CA LYS A 224 -7.61 17.73 17.34
C LYS A 224 -7.72 16.22 17.18
N THR A 225 -8.88 15.75 16.75
CA THR A 225 -9.11 14.33 16.49
C THR A 225 -8.26 13.85 15.30
N ILE A 226 -8.17 14.61 14.20
CA ILE A 226 -7.30 14.29 13.07
C ILE A 226 -5.83 14.19 13.49
N ALA A 227 -5.34 15.17 14.27
CA ALA A 227 -3.94 15.22 14.68
C ALA A 227 -3.51 14.02 15.54
N THR A 228 -4.42 13.45 16.32
CA THR A 228 -4.15 12.33 17.24
C THR A 228 -4.73 10.99 16.73
N PHE A 229 -5.29 10.95 15.52
CA PHE A 229 -6.03 9.80 15.01
C PHE A 229 -5.17 8.53 14.98
N GLN A 230 -3.96 8.63 14.43
CA GLN A 230 -3.04 7.49 14.31
C GLN A 230 -2.50 7.01 15.66
N GLU A 231 -2.27 7.92 16.61
CA GLU A 231 -1.85 7.59 17.98
C GLU A 231 -2.93 6.78 18.68
N GLN A 232 -4.18 7.25 18.63
CA GLN A 232 -5.34 6.56 19.19
C GLN A 232 -5.52 5.16 18.59
N LEU A 233 -5.35 5.01 17.27
CA LEU A 233 -5.37 3.70 16.61
C LEU A 233 -4.21 2.80 17.10
N GLY A 234 -3.03 3.35 17.27
CA GLY A 234 -1.85 2.62 17.74
C GLY A 234 -2.03 1.99 19.12
N GLU A 235 -2.71 2.71 20.03
CA GLU A 235 -3.10 2.24 21.37
C GLU A 235 -4.08 1.06 21.32
N MET A 236 -4.92 0.99 20.29
CA MET A 236 -5.89 -0.10 20.09
C MET A 236 -5.30 -1.34 19.41
N GLY A 237 -4.03 -1.31 19.00
CA GLY A 237 -3.36 -2.43 18.35
C GLY A 237 -3.28 -2.35 16.83
N TYR A 238 -3.66 -1.22 16.21
CA TYR A 238 -3.40 -0.95 14.80
C TYR A 238 -1.92 -0.61 14.59
N LYS A 239 -1.11 -1.65 14.36
CA LYS A 239 0.37 -1.56 14.27
C LYS A 239 0.86 -1.23 12.87
N PHE A 240 0.01 -1.39 11.85
CA PHE A 240 0.29 -0.93 10.49
C PHE A 240 -0.79 0.05 10.05
N GLN A 241 -0.40 1.29 9.75
CA GLN A 241 -1.31 2.36 9.36
C GLN A 241 -0.78 3.01 8.09
N PHE A 242 -1.64 3.23 7.10
CA PHE A 242 -1.20 3.66 5.77
C PHE A 242 -2.23 4.55 5.10
N VAL A 243 -1.75 5.42 4.20
CA VAL A 243 -2.58 6.28 3.35
C VAL A 243 -2.46 5.76 1.92
N THR A 244 -3.45 5.01 1.46
CA THR A 244 -3.43 4.29 0.16
C THR A 244 -3.10 5.17 -1.04
N LEU A 245 -3.81 6.29 -1.20
CA LEU A 245 -3.72 7.14 -2.39
C LEU A 245 -2.83 8.39 -2.19
N ALA A 246 -1.94 8.38 -1.19
CA ALA A 246 -1.06 9.52 -0.90
C ALA A 246 -0.22 9.94 -2.13
N GLY A 247 0.41 8.97 -2.80
CA GLY A 247 1.21 9.23 -4.00
C GLY A 247 0.39 9.73 -5.18
N PHE A 248 -0.84 9.24 -5.36
CA PHE A 248 -1.74 9.71 -6.42
C PHE A 248 -2.12 11.18 -6.20
N HIS A 249 -2.56 11.55 -4.99
CA HIS A 249 -2.97 12.92 -4.71
C HIS A 249 -1.79 13.90 -4.75
N SER A 250 -0.64 13.57 -4.15
CA SER A 250 0.52 14.46 -4.13
C SER A 250 1.09 14.72 -5.52
N LEU A 251 1.18 13.69 -6.37
CA LEU A 251 1.66 13.81 -7.75
C LEU A 251 0.72 14.65 -8.61
N ASN A 252 -0.59 14.36 -8.59
CA ASN A 252 -1.54 15.06 -9.44
C ASN A 252 -1.71 16.52 -9.02
N SER A 253 -1.82 16.79 -7.72
CA SER A 253 -1.98 18.16 -7.21
C SER A 253 -0.75 19.02 -7.49
N SER A 254 0.46 18.53 -7.19
CA SER A 254 1.69 19.30 -7.43
C SER A 254 1.90 19.62 -8.91
N MET A 255 1.66 18.65 -9.80
CA MET A 255 1.79 18.87 -11.24
C MET A 255 0.72 19.83 -11.79
N PHE A 256 -0.52 19.72 -11.30
CA PHE A 256 -1.60 20.63 -11.71
C PHE A 256 -1.32 22.08 -11.31
N GLU A 257 -0.86 22.30 -10.08
CA GLU A 257 -0.46 23.63 -9.59
C GLU A 257 0.69 24.21 -10.43
N LEU A 258 1.74 23.43 -10.67
CA LEU A 258 2.87 23.84 -11.49
C LEU A 258 2.44 24.17 -12.92
N ALA A 259 1.70 23.29 -13.59
CA ALA A 259 1.27 23.49 -14.97
C ALA A 259 0.37 24.72 -15.12
N ARG A 260 -0.52 24.96 -14.15
CA ARG A 260 -1.39 26.14 -14.12
C ARG A 260 -0.57 27.42 -13.98
N ALA A 261 0.35 27.48 -13.04
CA ALA A 261 1.19 28.66 -12.82
C ALA A 261 2.16 28.89 -14.00
N TYR A 262 2.73 27.81 -14.55
CA TYR A 262 3.64 27.87 -15.68
C TYR A 262 2.96 28.43 -16.94
N LYS A 263 1.68 28.09 -17.16
CA LYS A 263 0.88 28.65 -18.26
C LYS A 263 0.79 30.19 -18.21
N SER A 264 0.69 30.79 -17.02
CA SER A 264 0.54 32.24 -16.86
C SER A 264 1.86 32.98 -16.65
N GLU A 265 2.86 32.34 -16.05
CA GLU A 265 4.05 33.00 -15.52
C GLU A 265 5.37 32.45 -16.11
N GLY A 266 5.31 31.37 -16.89
CA GLY A 266 6.49 30.71 -17.47
C GLY A 266 7.50 30.31 -16.40
N MET A 267 8.77 30.59 -16.66
CA MET A 267 9.88 30.17 -15.78
C MET A 267 9.77 30.69 -14.34
N ALA A 268 9.09 31.81 -14.09
CA ALA A 268 8.90 32.30 -12.73
C ALA A 268 8.14 31.30 -11.84
N ALA A 269 7.22 30.53 -12.41
CA ALA A 269 6.53 29.45 -11.69
C ALA A 269 7.46 28.29 -11.36
N TYR A 270 8.34 27.92 -12.29
CA TYR A 270 9.29 26.82 -12.09
C TYR A 270 10.37 27.20 -11.08
N THR A 271 10.90 28.43 -11.13
CA THR A 271 11.89 28.91 -10.16
C THR A 271 11.34 28.87 -8.73
N ARG A 272 10.06 29.14 -8.49
CA ARG A 272 9.48 28.98 -7.15
C ARG A 272 9.51 27.53 -6.64
N LEU A 273 9.34 26.56 -7.52
CA LEU A 273 9.50 25.15 -7.15
C LEU A 273 10.97 24.86 -6.79
N GLN A 274 11.91 25.33 -7.61
CA GLN A 274 13.34 25.15 -7.37
C GLN A 274 13.81 25.82 -6.06
N GLU A 275 13.39 27.06 -5.79
CA GLU A 275 13.68 27.75 -4.52
C GLU A 275 13.10 27.02 -3.31
N LYS A 276 11.93 26.41 -3.46
CA LYS A 276 11.35 25.54 -2.42
C LYS A 276 12.22 24.30 -2.20
N GLU A 277 12.77 23.69 -3.25
CA GLU A 277 13.70 22.55 -3.12
C GLU A 277 14.99 22.94 -2.40
N PHE A 278 15.59 24.09 -2.72
CA PHE A 278 16.74 24.62 -1.99
C PHE A 278 16.43 24.88 -0.50
N ALA A 279 15.26 25.44 -0.20
CA ALA A 279 14.83 25.64 1.18
C ALA A 279 14.68 24.29 1.92
N MET A 280 14.09 23.28 1.27
CA MET A 280 13.95 21.93 1.85
C MET A 280 15.29 21.22 2.04
N GLU A 281 16.26 21.40 1.14
CA GLU A 281 17.63 20.88 1.31
C GLU A 281 18.26 21.45 2.59
N LYS A 282 18.19 22.77 2.75
CA LYS A 282 18.78 23.48 3.89
C LYS A 282 18.10 23.17 5.23
N GLU A 283 16.77 23.05 5.23
CA GLU A 283 16.00 22.88 6.48
C GLU A 283 15.85 21.42 6.90
N PHE A 284 15.72 20.49 5.93
CA PHE A 284 15.30 19.11 6.19
C PHE A 284 16.18 18.05 5.52
N GLY A 285 17.23 18.43 4.79
CA GLY A 285 18.13 17.49 4.13
C GLY A 285 17.56 16.85 2.86
N PHE A 286 16.64 17.52 2.14
CA PHE A 286 16.18 17.07 0.83
C PHE A 286 17.32 17.07 -0.21
N THR A 287 17.54 15.97 -0.93
CA THR A 287 18.72 15.81 -1.80
C THR A 287 18.45 15.80 -3.30
N ALA A 288 17.18 15.76 -3.74
CA ALA A 288 16.88 15.60 -5.16
C ALA A 288 17.07 16.88 -6.01
N VAL A 289 17.38 18.02 -5.37
CA VAL A 289 17.77 19.25 -6.08
C VAL A 289 19.01 19.05 -6.95
N LYS A 290 19.98 18.27 -6.45
CA LYS A 290 21.12 17.73 -7.20
C LYS A 290 20.72 16.42 -7.88
N HIS A 291 19.84 16.53 -8.86
CA HIS A 291 19.17 15.40 -9.48
C HIS A 291 20.12 14.40 -10.18
N GLN A 292 21.29 14.84 -10.68
CA GLN A 292 22.29 13.93 -11.28
C GLN A 292 22.92 13.05 -10.19
N THR A 293 23.36 13.66 -9.09
CA THR A 293 23.86 12.94 -7.91
C THR A 293 22.77 12.02 -7.34
N PHE A 294 21.54 12.52 -7.20
CA PHE A 294 20.42 11.77 -6.63
C PHE A 294 20.09 10.48 -7.37
N VAL A 295 20.17 10.47 -8.71
CA VAL A 295 19.94 9.26 -9.52
C VAL A 295 21.18 8.38 -9.69
N GLY A 296 22.32 8.79 -9.13
CA GLY A 296 23.53 7.99 -9.03
C GLY A 296 24.53 8.19 -10.16
N VAL A 297 24.58 9.36 -10.81
CA VAL A 297 25.63 9.64 -11.82
C VAL A 297 27.02 9.43 -11.24
N GLY A 298 27.30 9.96 -10.03
CA GLY A 298 28.59 9.74 -9.37
C GLY A 298 28.89 8.28 -9.06
N TYR A 299 27.87 7.49 -8.74
CA TYR A 299 28.04 6.05 -8.55
C TYR A 299 28.49 5.33 -9.83
N PHE A 300 27.96 5.73 -10.98
CA PHE A 300 28.39 5.16 -12.26
C PHE A 300 29.75 5.70 -12.72
N ASP A 301 30.13 6.92 -12.34
CA ASP A 301 31.47 7.43 -12.57
C ASP A 301 32.52 6.62 -11.80
N GLU A 302 32.27 6.29 -10.52
CA GLU A 302 33.17 5.43 -9.74
C GLU A 302 33.30 4.02 -10.33
N ILE A 303 32.23 3.46 -10.90
CA ILE A 303 32.31 2.20 -11.65
C ILE A 303 33.23 2.37 -12.87
N GLN A 304 33.04 3.42 -13.67
CA GLN A 304 33.87 3.67 -14.87
C GLN A 304 35.35 3.85 -14.50
N LEU A 305 35.63 4.62 -13.45
CA LEU A 305 36.99 4.82 -12.93
C LEU A 305 37.58 3.51 -12.43
N THR A 306 36.84 2.72 -11.66
CA THR A 306 37.29 1.40 -11.18
C THR A 306 37.65 0.47 -12.34
N VAL A 307 36.76 0.33 -13.33
CA VAL A 307 36.98 -0.56 -14.49
C VAL A 307 38.15 -0.11 -15.37
N SER A 308 38.36 1.20 -15.48
CA SER A 308 39.44 1.79 -16.30
C SER A 308 40.77 1.94 -15.57
N GLY A 309 40.85 1.58 -14.29
CA GLY A 309 42.04 1.84 -13.46
C GLY A 309 42.32 3.34 -13.28
N GLY A 310 41.27 4.16 -13.24
CA GLY A 310 41.33 5.61 -13.02
C GLY A 310 41.59 6.44 -14.28
N THR A 311 41.49 5.86 -15.48
CA THR A 311 41.85 6.52 -16.75
C THR A 311 40.66 6.97 -17.60
N ALA A 312 39.42 6.72 -17.15
CA ALA A 312 38.21 7.12 -17.87
C ALA A 312 38.16 8.65 -18.07
N ALA A 313 38.09 9.07 -19.34
CA ALA A 313 37.94 10.48 -19.73
C ALA A 313 36.47 10.90 -19.96
N THR A 314 35.52 9.98 -19.73
CA THR A 314 34.09 10.15 -20.02
C THR A 314 33.22 10.07 -18.76
N THR A 315 33.78 10.38 -17.60
CA THR A 315 33.00 10.58 -16.37
C THR A 315 32.04 11.77 -16.54
N ALA A 316 30.89 11.72 -15.90
CA ALA A 316 29.77 12.61 -16.17
C ALA A 316 29.59 13.76 -15.17
N LEU A 317 29.93 13.60 -13.88
CA LEU A 317 29.76 14.66 -12.89
C LEU A 317 30.78 15.80 -13.05
N SER A 318 32.05 15.46 -13.29
CA SER A 318 33.11 16.44 -13.49
C SER A 318 32.81 17.30 -14.73
N GLY A 319 32.74 18.62 -14.55
CA GLY A 319 32.39 19.58 -15.60
C GLY A 319 30.89 19.68 -15.89
N SER A 320 30.04 19.05 -15.07
CA SER A 320 28.58 19.18 -15.19
C SER A 320 28.08 20.55 -14.70
N THR A 321 26.89 20.95 -15.16
CA THR A 321 26.23 22.15 -14.63
C THR A 321 25.81 21.98 -13.17
N GLU A 322 25.59 20.75 -12.72
CA GLU A 322 25.30 20.46 -11.31
C GLU A 322 26.51 20.83 -10.44
N GLU A 323 27.70 20.36 -10.80
CA GLU A 323 28.95 20.72 -10.10
C GLU A 323 29.19 22.24 -10.10
N ALA A 324 28.93 22.91 -11.22
CA ALA A 324 29.22 24.33 -11.37
C ALA A 324 28.20 25.29 -10.72
N GLN A 325 26.93 24.90 -10.62
CA GLN A 325 25.83 25.81 -10.26
C GLN A 325 25.07 25.43 -8.99
N PHE A 326 25.27 24.21 -8.46
CA PHE A 326 24.57 23.70 -7.29
C PHE A 326 25.52 23.46 -6.11
N ALA A 327 26.71 24.08 -6.14
CA ALA A 327 27.72 23.98 -5.08
C ALA A 327 27.23 24.60 -3.76
#